data_AF-A0A259HUF5-F1
#
_entry.id   AF-A0A259HUF5-F1
#
_cell.length_a   1.000
_cell.length_b   1.000
_cell.length_c   1.000
_cell.angle_alpha   90.00
_cell.angle_beta   90.00
_cell.angle_gamma   90.00
#
_symmetry.space_group_name_H-M   'P 1'
#
loop_
_entity.id
_entity.type
_entity.pdbx_description
1 polymer ?
#
loop_
_entity_poly.entity_id
_entity_poly.type
_entity_poly.pdbx_seq_one_letter_code
_entity_poly.pdbx_strand_id
1 'polypeptide(L)'
;MKKIIFAILLLATSQVQGQEILNLRSQAGLIDEINAERYSLLLPKLMEKEGIDMWVLISREYNEDPILKTMLPAEWLSARRRTMIVFYHD
;
A
#
# COMPACT_ATOMS: atom_id res chain seq x y z
N MET A 1 2.28 48.61 -12.10
CA MET A 1 2.43 47.65 -10.97
C MET A 1 1.35 46.57 -10.97
N LYS A 2 0.04 46.90 -10.91
CA LYS A 2 -1.05 45.89 -10.92
C LYS A 2 -1.01 44.90 -12.09
N LYS A 3 -0.71 45.37 -13.31
CA LYS A 3 -0.57 44.51 -14.51
C LYS A 3 0.61 43.54 -14.44
N ILE A 4 1.70 43.95 -13.78
CA ILE A 4 2.90 43.13 -13.58
C ILE A 4 2.61 42.06 -12.54
N ILE A 5 1.95 42.43 -11.42
CA ILE A 5 1.49 41.49 -10.40
C ILE A 5 0.53 40.46 -11.00
N PHE A 6 -0.40 40.91 -11.86
CA PHE A 6 -1.34 40.01 -12.54
C PHE A 6 -0.64 39.05 -13.50
N ALA A 7 0.37 39.52 -14.26
CA ALA A 7 1.16 38.66 -15.13
C ALA A 7 1.96 37.62 -14.33
N ILE A 8 2.58 38.01 -13.21
CA ILE A 8 3.31 37.09 -12.33
C ILE A 8 2.38 36.02 -11.76
N LEU A 9 1.17 36.40 -11.34
CA LEU A 9 0.18 35.45 -10.82
C LEU A 9 -0.28 34.44 -11.89
N LEU A 10 -0.40 34.88 -13.15
CA LEU A 10 -0.80 34.03 -14.28
C LEU A 10 0.32 33.04 -14.70
N LEU A 11 1.58 33.42 -14.55
CA LEU A 11 2.73 32.56 -14.81
C LEU A 11 2.97 31.53 -13.69
N ALA A 12 2.54 31.82 -12.46
CA ALA A 12 2.65 30.89 -11.34
C ALA A 12 1.67 29.70 -11.43
N THR A 13 0.52 29.86 -12.12
CA THR A 13 -0.48 28.80 -12.25
C THR A 13 -0.22 27.83 -13.40
N SER A 14 0.63 28.18 -14.36
CA SER A 14 0.94 27.33 -15.53
C SER A 14 1.98 26.24 -15.24
N GLN A 15 2.55 26.20 -14.03
CA GLN A 15 3.59 25.24 -13.61
C GLN A 15 3.03 24.04 -12.82
N VAL A 16 1.70 23.86 -12.75
CA VAL A 16 1.12 22.72 -12.05
C VAL A 16 1.21 21.47 -12.94
N GLN A 17 2.35 20.77 -12.88
CA GLN A 17 2.45 19.40 -13.37
C GLN A 17 1.83 18.45 -12.35
N GLY A 18 0.88 17.62 -12.79
CA GLY A 18 0.33 16.56 -11.95
C GLY A 18 1.35 15.46 -11.68
N GLN A 19 1.16 14.71 -10.60
CA GLN A 19 1.95 13.51 -10.34
C GLN A 19 1.78 12.51 -11.49
N GLU A 20 2.89 12.02 -12.02
CA GLU A 20 2.86 10.94 -13.00
C GLU A 20 2.33 9.66 -12.34
N ILE A 21 1.22 9.13 -12.85
CA ILE A 21 0.65 7.87 -12.36
C ILE A 21 1.41 6.73 -13.02
N LEU A 22 2.01 5.87 -12.21
CA LEU A 22 2.69 4.67 -12.67
C LEU A 22 1.74 3.79 -13.50
N ASN A 23 2.26 3.09 -14.51
CA ASN A 23 1.48 2.05 -15.20
C ASN A 23 1.16 0.88 -14.24
N LEU A 24 0.17 0.05 -14.57
CA LEU A 24 -0.30 -1.03 -13.69
C LEU A 24 0.81 -2.03 -13.30
N ARG A 25 1.77 -2.31 -14.19
CA ARG A 25 2.89 -3.21 -13.90
C ARG A 25 3.86 -2.61 -12.89
N SER A 26 4.18 -1.32 -13.05
CA SER A 26 5.01 -0.58 -12.11
C SER A 26 4.32 -0.38 -10.75
N GLN A 27 3.00 -0.18 -10.75
CA GLN A 27 2.22 -0.15 -9.50
C GLN A 27 2.27 -1.49 -8.77
N ALA A 28 2.12 -2.61 -9.49
CA ALA A 28 2.20 -3.94 -8.90
C ALA A 28 3.56 -4.18 -8.22
N GLY A 29 4.66 -3.84 -8.89
CA GLY A 29 6.00 -3.92 -8.31
C GLY A 29 6.17 -3.07 -7.06
N LEU A 30 5.64 -1.85 -7.06
CA LEU A 30 5.68 -0.96 -5.89
C LEU A 30 4.87 -1.51 -4.70
N ILE A 31 3.68 -2.08 -4.96
CA ILE A 31 2.85 -2.70 -3.92
C ILE A 31 3.59 -3.89 -3.30
N ASP A 32 4.24 -4.73 -4.10
CA ASP A 32 5.00 -5.87 -3.60
C ASP A 32 6.23 -5.43 -2.77
N GLU A 33 6.90 -4.34 -3.16
CA GLU A 33 7.99 -3.73 -2.36
C GLU A 33 7.47 -3.23 -1.00
N ILE A 34 6.35 -2.50 -0.99
CA ILE A 34 5.70 -2.03 0.25
C ILE A 34 5.30 -3.20 1.14
N ASN A 35 4.78 -4.29 0.56
CA ASN A 35 4.42 -5.48 1.31
C ASN A 35 5.66 -6.16 1.90
N ALA A 36 6.77 -6.22 1.16
CA ALA A 36 8.02 -6.76 1.67
C ALA A 36 8.56 -5.95 2.86
N GLU A 37 8.54 -4.61 2.80
CA GLU A 37 8.87 -3.75 3.95
C GLU A 37 7.91 -3.97 5.12
N ARG A 38 6.60 -4.11 4.84
CA ARG A 38 5.59 -4.36 5.87
C ARG A 38 5.88 -5.65 6.63
N TYR A 39 6.24 -6.73 5.95
CA TYR A 39 6.53 -8.02 6.59
C TYR A 39 7.88 -8.05 7.30
N SER A 40 8.89 -7.39 6.75
CA SER A 40 10.25 -7.44 7.30
C SER A 40 10.48 -6.43 8.43
N LEU A 41 9.75 -5.31 8.43
CA LEU A 41 9.99 -4.21 9.36
C LEU A 41 8.80 -3.91 10.27
N LEU A 42 7.61 -3.69 9.68
CA LEU A 42 6.46 -3.19 10.45
C LEU A 42 5.82 -4.28 11.29
N LEU A 43 5.50 -5.41 10.68
CA LEU A 43 4.76 -6.49 11.33
C LEU A 43 5.51 -7.06 12.54
N PRO A 44 6.83 -7.38 12.47
CA PRO A 44 7.55 -7.89 13.63
C PRO A 44 7.53 -6.90 14.81
N LYS A 45 7.75 -5.61 14.56
CA LYS A 45 7.69 -4.56 15.60
C LYS A 45 6.31 -4.47 16.26
N LEU A 46 5.24 -4.64 15.49
CA LEU A 46 3.89 -4.65 16.04
C LEU A 46 3.62 -5.92 16.86
N MET A 47 4.07 -7.08 16.37
CA MET A 47 3.95 -8.36 17.07
C MET A 47 4.70 -8.31 18.42
N GLU A 48 5.95 -7.82 18.43
CA GLU A 48 6.74 -7.62 19.64
C GLU A 48 6.05 -6.66 20.62
N LYS A 49 5.60 -5.49 20.12
CA LYS A 49 4.95 -4.46 20.94
C LYS A 49 3.68 -4.97 21.63
N GLU A 50 2.90 -5.81 20.96
CA GLU A 50 1.63 -6.33 21.46
C GLU A 50 1.78 -7.71 22.14
N GLY A 51 2.98 -8.29 22.19
CA GLY A 51 3.24 -9.62 22.78
C GLY A 51 2.54 -10.76 22.03
N ILE A 52 2.53 -10.70 20.70
CA ILE A 52 1.88 -11.68 19.81
C ILE A 52 2.95 -12.56 19.16
N ASP A 53 3.02 -13.83 19.54
CA ASP A 53 3.98 -14.79 18.97
C ASP A 53 3.59 -15.26 17.57
N MET A 54 2.28 -15.33 17.30
CA MET A 54 1.75 -15.73 15.98
C MET A 54 0.52 -14.93 15.60
N TRP A 55 0.47 -14.54 14.32
CA TRP A 55 -0.70 -13.93 13.72
C TRP A 55 -1.23 -14.77 12.57
N VAL A 56 -2.48 -15.22 12.69
CA VAL A 56 -3.13 -16.11 11.74
C VAL A 56 -4.28 -15.37 11.06
N LEU A 57 -4.15 -15.10 9.76
CA LEU A 57 -5.23 -14.58 8.94
C LEU A 57 -5.90 -15.74 8.18
N ILE A 58 -7.20 -15.91 8.38
CA ILE A 58 -8.01 -16.90 7.67
C ILE A 58 -9.13 -16.17 6.97
N SER A 59 -9.20 -16.34 5.65
CA SER A 59 -10.10 -15.58 4.81
C SER A 59 -10.70 -16.46 3.72
N ARG A 60 -11.93 -16.17 3.31
CA ARG A 60 -12.62 -16.87 2.23
C ARG A 60 -12.83 -15.94 1.06
N GLU A 61 -12.91 -16.53 -0.13
CA GLU A 61 -13.32 -15.81 -1.33
C GLU A 61 -14.68 -15.13 -1.10
N TYR A 62 -14.79 -13.84 -1.44
CA TYR A 62 -15.97 -12.98 -1.25
C TYR A 62 -16.32 -12.66 0.21
N ASN A 63 -15.52 -13.11 1.16
CA ASN A 63 -15.66 -12.76 2.57
C ASN A 63 -14.27 -12.56 3.15
N GLU A 64 -13.54 -11.65 2.54
CA GLU A 64 -12.17 -11.38 2.92
C GLU A 64 -12.08 -10.62 4.22
N ASP A 65 -11.12 -11.00 5.07
CA ASP A 65 -10.69 -10.12 6.16
C ASP A 65 -10.29 -8.74 5.57
N PRO A 66 -10.71 -7.61 6.18
CA PRO A 66 -10.39 -6.28 5.67
C PRO A 66 -8.89 -6.05 5.41
N ILE A 67 -8.02 -6.70 6.19
CA ILE A 67 -6.58 -6.59 6.08
C ILE A 67 -6.01 -7.49 4.98
N LEU A 68 -6.70 -8.57 4.57
CA LEU A 68 -6.13 -9.53 3.64
C LEU A 68 -5.65 -8.87 2.33
N LYS A 69 -6.41 -7.93 1.78
CA LYS A 69 -6.08 -7.28 0.49
C LYS A 69 -4.75 -6.51 0.53
N THR A 70 -4.32 -6.05 1.71
CA THR A 70 -3.03 -5.38 1.89
C THR A 70 -1.90 -6.35 2.21
N MET A 71 -2.18 -7.65 2.21
CA MET A 71 -1.24 -8.72 2.55
C MET A 71 -1.09 -9.77 1.42
N LEU A 72 -1.72 -9.55 0.27
CA LEU A 72 -1.57 -10.41 -0.90
C LEU A 72 -0.57 -9.80 -1.89
N PRO A 73 0.09 -10.63 -2.72
CA PRO A 73 0.81 -10.14 -3.90
C PRO A 73 -0.10 -9.24 -4.75
N ALA A 74 0.47 -8.20 -5.35
CA ALA A 74 -0.29 -7.18 -6.07
C ALA A 74 -1.10 -7.74 -7.26
N GLU A 75 -0.66 -8.85 -7.84
CA GLU A 75 -1.34 -9.52 -8.94
C GLU A 75 -2.54 -10.39 -8.49
N TRP A 76 -2.76 -10.55 -7.17
CA TRP A 76 -3.86 -11.35 -6.65
C TRP A 76 -5.07 -10.47 -6.35
N LEU A 77 -6.17 -10.70 -7.08
CA LEU A 77 -7.40 -9.90 -6.95
C LEU A 77 -8.19 -10.20 -5.66
N SER A 78 -8.14 -11.43 -5.16
CA SER A 78 -8.94 -11.91 -4.03
C SER A 78 -8.33 -13.15 -3.35
N ALA A 79 -8.92 -13.54 -2.22
CA ALA A 79 -8.66 -14.88 -1.66
C ALA A 79 -9.11 -15.95 -2.65
N ARG A 80 -8.36 -17.06 -2.76
CA ARG A 80 -8.76 -18.22 -3.58
C ARG A 80 -9.39 -19.29 -2.71
N ARG A 81 -10.72 -19.43 -2.71
CA ARG A 81 -11.53 -20.34 -1.87
C ARG A 81 -11.36 -20.13 -0.36
N ARG A 82 -10.17 -20.47 0.17
CA ARG A 82 -9.74 -20.25 1.56
C ARG A 82 -8.24 -19.98 1.58
N THR A 83 -7.88 -18.74 1.92
CA THR A 83 -6.50 -18.33 2.11
C THR A 83 -6.20 -18.32 3.60
N MET A 84 -5.09 -18.95 3.99
CA MET A 84 -4.54 -18.91 5.34
C MET A 84 -3.12 -18.37 5.27
N ILE A 85 -2.86 -17.27 5.97
CA ILE A 85 -1.53 -16.67 6.09
C ILE A 85 -1.16 -16.71 7.57
N VAL A 86 0.00 -17.27 7.87
CA VAL A 86 0.53 -17.37 9.23
C VAL A 86 1.85 -16.63 9.29
N PHE A 87 1.92 -15.66 10.20
CA PHE A 87 3.16 -15.01 10.59
C PHE A 87 3.52 -15.50 11.99
N TYR A 88 4.80 -15.77 12.20
CA TYR A 88 5.34 -16.10 13.52
C TYR A 88 6.50 -15.16 13.83
N HIS A 89 6.65 -14.83 15.10
CA HIS A 89 7.72 -13.98 15.61
C HIS A 89 8.19 -14.57 16.94
N ASP A 90 9.40 -15.15 16.93
CA ASP A 90 10.11 -15.66 18.11
C ASP A 90 11.11 -14.62 18.63
#